data_AF-A0A0C2BX11-F1
#
_entry.id   AF-A0A0C2BX11-F1
#
_cell.length_a   1.000
_cell.length_b   1.000
_cell.length_c   1.000
_cell.angle_alpha   90.00
_cell.angle_beta   90.00
_cell.angle_gamma   90.00
#
_symmetry.space_group_name_H-M   'P 1'
#
loop_
_entity.id
_entity.type
_entity.pdbx_description
1 polymer ?
#
loop_
_entity_poly.entity_id
_entity_poly.type
_entity_poly.pdbx_seq_one_letter_code
_entity_poly.pdbx_strand_id
1 'polypeptide(L)'
;RPEKKGNVQSIPIISLPCSSLSTFEVKDEPCSESTASSSDTCSICSKNLSHLNDLRKVAHVNKCLDAQESKSNHAKATEKWNNTIDCPMCGEPQPPGPHRSAHAKRCGKAYHIPPKELLRLMETQSRVSDAKKRASMIHTKAPVPVKKEVAPPKLQGAPKS
;
A
#
# COMPACT_ATOMS: atom_id res chain seq x y z
N ARG A 1 -4.17 3.84 -55.71
CA ARG A 1 -3.03 4.39 -54.93
C ARG A 1 -2.86 3.49 -53.70
N PRO A 2 -1.68 2.90 -53.46
CA PRO A 2 -1.57 1.59 -52.84
C PRO A 2 -1.58 1.60 -51.31
N GLU A 3 -2.01 0.46 -50.78
CA GLU A 3 -2.13 0.09 -49.37
C GLU A 3 -0.75 -0.03 -48.71
N LYS A 4 -0.53 0.69 -47.60
CA LYS A 4 0.70 0.57 -46.81
C LYS A 4 0.56 -0.59 -45.83
N LYS A 5 1.16 -1.73 -46.18
CA LYS A 5 1.43 -2.84 -45.24
C LYS A 5 2.45 -2.34 -44.21
N GLY A 6 2.03 -2.23 -42.96
CA GLY A 6 2.91 -1.96 -41.83
C GLY A 6 3.81 -3.15 -41.55
N ASN A 7 5.11 -2.95 -41.72
CA ASN A 7 6.17 -3.91 -41.45
C ASN A 7 6.34 -4.05 -39.92
N VAL A 8 6.00 -5.21 -39.36
CA VAL A 8 6.26 -5.53 -37.96
C VAL A 8 7.71 -5.98 -37.86
N GLN A 9 8.60 -5.09 -37.41
CA GLN A 9 9.97 -5.47 -37.09
C GLN A 9 9.96 -6.37 -35.85
N SER A 10 10.30 -7.64 -36.08
CA SER A 10 10.52 -8.66 -35.05
C SER A 10 11.67 -8.25 -34.14
N ILE A 11 11.41 -8.18 -32.84
CA ILE A 11 12.42 -7.96 -31.80
C ILE A 11 13.19 -9.27 -31.60
N PRO A 12 14.54 -9.28 -31.57
CA PRO A 12 15.30 -10.50 -31.33
C PRO A 12 15.16 -10.96 -29.88
N ILE A 13 14.76 -12.23 -29.69
CA ILE A 13 14.79 -12.91 -28.39
C ILE A 13 16.26 -13.17 -28.06
N ILE A 14 16.76 -12.46 -27.05
CA ILE A 14 18.09 -12.69 -26.49
C ILE A 14 18.02 -14.02 -25.72
N SER A 15 18.62 -15.06 -26.30
CA SER A 15 18.83 -16.35 -25.65
C SER A 15 19.95 -16.21 -24.61
N LEU A 16 19.60 -16.27 -23.33
CA LEU A 16 20.61 -16.36 -22.26
C LEU A 16 21.11 -17.82 -22.19
N PRO A 17 22.44 -18.04 -22.13
CA PRO A 17 22.98 -19.38 -21.99
C PRO A 17 22.67 -19.92 -20.59
N CYS A 18 21.94 -21.03 -20.57
CA CYS A 18 21.90 -21.96 -19.45
C CYS A 18 23.32 -22.48 -19.23
N SER A 19 23.92 -22.12 -18.10
CA SER A 19 25.20 -22.69 -17.65
C SER A 19 25.11 -22.87 -16.16
N SER A 20 24.78 -24.07 -15.71
CA SER A 20 25.74 -24.93 -15.01
C SER A 20 25.01 -26.17 -14.49
N LEU A 21 25.44 -27.29 -15.05
CA LEU A 21 25.23 -28.63 -14.56
C LEU A 21 25.82 -28.74 -13.15
N SER A 22 25.04 -29.22 -12.18
CA SER A 22 25.56 -29.86 -10.99
C SER A 22 24.64 -31.02 -10.63
N THR A 23 25.11 -32.20 -10.99
CA THR A 23 24.71 -33.48 -10.43
C THR A 23 24.74 -33.40 -8.91
N PHE A 24 23.62 -33.61 -8.24
CA PHE A 24 23.62 -34.03 -6.84
C PHE A 24 22.64 -35.19 -6.68
N GLU A 25 23.13 -36.16 -5.93
CA GLU A 25 22.54 -37.48 -5.79
C GLU A 25 21.21 -37.45 -5.06
N VAL A 26 20.31 -38.34 -5.48
CA VAL A 26 19.04 -38.61 -4.83
C VAL A 26 19.34 -39.50 -3.62
N LYS A 27 19.09 -39.00 -2.42
CA LYS A 27 19.07 -39.79 -1.19
C LYS A 27 17.73 -39.58 -0.50
N ASP A 28 16.86 -40.57 -0.63
CA ASP A 28 15.56 -40.72 0.04
C ASP A 28 15.69 -40.71 1.59
N GLU A 29 14.85 -39.88 2.23
CA GLU A 29 14.20 -39.94 3.58
C GLU A 29 15.07 -40.17 4.86
N PRO A 30 14.69 -39.65 6.06
CA PRO A 30 13.32 -39.39 6.52
C PRO A 30 13.02 -38.05 7.24
N CYS A 31 11.73 -37.71 7.27
CA CYS A 31 11.00 -36.91 8.27
C CYS A 31 11.70 -35.63 8.80
N SER A 32 11.26 -34.50 8.27
CA SER A 32 11.50 -33.17 8.80
C SER A 32 10.86 -33.01 10.18
N GLU A 33 11.56 -33.43 11.24
CA GLU A 33 11.36 -32.86 12.56
C GLU A 33 11.80 -31.40 12.48
N SER A 34 10.83 -30.51 12.23
CA SER A 34 11.00 -29.09 12.46
C SER A 34 11.22 -28.94 13.96
N THR A 35 12.48 -28.97 14.39
CA THR A 35 12.86 -28.39 15.67
C THR A 35 12.42 -26.93 15.57
N ALA A 36 11.23 -26.67 16.12
CA ALA A 36 10.73 -25.34 16.33
C ALA A 36 11.80 -24.66 17.17
N SER A 37 12.66 -23.89 16.51
CA SER A 37 13.51 -22.93 17.18
C SER A 37 12.55 -22.01 17.91
N SER A 38 12.28 -22.33 19.17
CA SER A 38 11.51 -21.52 20.09
C SER A 38 12.33 -20.27 20.32
N SER A 39 12.34 -19.39 19.34
CA SER A 39 12.88 -18.05 19.48
C SER A 39 12.03 -17.40 20.56
N ASP A 40 12.58 -17.33 21.77
CA ASP A 40 11.96 -16.74 22.95
C ASP A 40 11.88 -15.22 22.86
N THR A 41 11.89 -14.68 21.66
CA THR A 41 11.78 -13.27 21.33
C THR A 41 10.95 -13.12 20.06
N CYS A 42 10.02 -12.18 20.05
CA CYS A 42 9.27 -11.85 18.85
C CYS A 42 10.17 -11.14 17.82
N SER A 43 10.24 -11.62 16.59
CA SER A 43 11.04 -11.00 15.52
C SER A 43 10.54 -9.61 15.07
N ILE A 44 9.28 -9.27 15.34
CA ILE A 44 8.64 -8.03 14.86
C ILE A 44 8.83 -6.88 15.85
N CYS A 45 8.86 -7.19 17.15
CA CYS A 45 8.91 -6.18 18.21
C CYS A 45 10.01 -6.42 19.25
N SER A 46 10.82 -7.46 19.06
CA SER A 46 11.95 -7.86 19.91
C SER A 46 11.57 -8.13 21.38
N LYS A 47 10.28 -8.26 21.71
CA LYS A 47 9.81 -8.58 23.05
C LYS A 47 10.12 -10.02 23.39
N ASN A 48 10.62 -10.25 24.60
CA ASN A 48 10.90 -11.59 25.10
C ASN A 48 9.58 -12.34 25.36
N LEU A 49 9.48 -13.56 24.84
CA LEU A 49 8.32 -14.45 24.91
C LEU A 49 8.61 -15.74 25.69
N SER A 50 9.79 -15.89 26.32
CA SER A 50 10.20 -17.09 27.07
C SER A 50 9.16 -17.55 28.09
N HIS A 51 8.48 -16.60 28.75
CA HIS A 51 7.46 -16.89 29.77
C HIS A 51 6.10 -17.31 29.18
N LEU A 52 5.87 -17.20 27.87
CA LEU A 52 4.59 -17.56 27.25
C LEU A 52 4.62 -19.02 26.76
N ASN A 53 3.48 -19.71 26.85
CA ASN A 53 3.31 -21.01 26.17
C ASN A 53 3.18 -20.82 24.66
N ASP A 54 3.35 -21.89 23.88
CA ASP A 54 3.42 -21.81 22.41
C ASP A 54 2.17 -21.17 21.80
N LEU A 55 0.97 -21.49 22.31
CA LEU A 55 -0.27 -20.85 21.86
C LEU A 55 -0.27 -19.32 22.06
N ARG A 56 0.23 -18.84 23.20
CA ARG A 56 0.34 -17.41 23.47
C ARG A 56 1.49 -16.77 22.69
N LYS A 57 2.58 -17.48 22.40
CA LYS A 57 3.66 -17.00 21.51
C LYS A 57 3.10 -16.76 20.10
N VAL A 58 2.33 -17.71 19.55
CA VAL A 58 1.67 -17.57 18.25
C VAL A 58 0.68 -16.40 18.26
N ALA A 59 -0.18 -16.31 19.28
CA ALA A 59 -1.13 -15.21 19.41
C ALA A 59 -0.43 -13.84 19.48
N HIS A 60 0.71 -13.76 20.19
CA HIS A 60 1.53 -12.55 20.23
C HIS A 60 2.08 -12.19 18.85
N VAL A 61 2.68 -13.15 18.14
CA VAL A 61 3.26 -12.92 16.81
C VAL A 61 2.19 -12.42 15.84
N ASN A 62 1.02 -13.05 15.82
CA ASN A 62 -0.12 -12.63 14.99
C ASN A 62 -0.54 -11.19 15.30
N LYS A 63 -0.74 -10.87 16.59
CA LYS A 63 -1.06 -9.50 17.02
C LYS A 63 0.01 -8.49 16.60
N CYS A 64 1.28 -8.87 16.65
CA CYS A 64 2.39 -8.02 16.24
C CYS A 64 2.41 -7.79 14.73
N LEU A 65 2.12 -8.81 13.93
CA LEU A 65 1.96 -8.69 12.47
C LEU A 65 0.81 -7.74 12.13
N ASP A 66 -0.37 -7.96 12.72
CA ASP A 66 -1.55 -7.12 12.53
C ASP A 66 -1.25 -5.65 12.91
N ALA A 67 -0.55 -5.45 14.02
CA ALA A 67 -0.16 -4.12 14.47
C ALA A 67 0.85 -3.45 13.51
N GLN A 68 1.79 -4.22 12.94
CA GLN A 68 2.72 -3.70 11.94
C GLN A 68 2.01 -3.32 10.65
N GLU A 69 1.11 -4.18 10.17
CA GLU A 69 0.32 -3.92 8.96
C GLU A 69 -0.57 -2.69 9.13
N SER A 70 -1.27 -2.58 10.27
CA SER A 70 -2.11 -1.41 10.56
C SER A 70 -1.32 -0.09 10.56
N LYS A 71 -0.07 -0.10 11.06
CA LYS A 71 0.84 1.05 11.01
C LYS A 71 1.25 1.38 9.56
N SER A 72 1.62 0.37 8.78
CA SER A 72 1.99 0.53 7.36
C SER A 72 0.82 1.09 6.54
N ASN A 73 -0.37 0.52 6.70
CA ASN A 73 -1.58 0.97 6.02
C ASN A 73 -1.97 2.40 6.44
N HIS A 74 -1.83 2.75 7.72
CA HIS A 74 -2.05 4.11 8.20
C HIS A 74 -1.04 5.11 7.61
N ALA A 75 0.25 4.75 7.53
CA ALA A 75 1.28 5.58 6.90
C ALA A 75 0.97 5.83 5.42
N LYS A 76 0.64 4.78 4.66
CA LYS A 76 0.23 4.88 3.24
C LYS A 76 -1.03 5.75 3.07
N ALA A 77 -2.02 5.58 3.93
CA ALA A 77 -3.24 6.38 3.89
C ALA A 77 -2.95 7.86 4.21
N THR A 78 -2.07 8.12 5.17
CA THR A 78 -1.60 9.46 5.55
C THR A 78 -0.84 10.14 4.42
N GLU A 79 0.06 9.42 3.75
CA GLU A 79 0.78 9.91 2.58
C GLU A 79 -0.19 10.27 1.44
N LYS A 80 -1.15 9.37 1.12
CA LYS A 80 -2.16 9.63 0.11
C LYS A 80 -3.01 10.86 0.46
N TRP A 81 -3.41 11.01 1.72
CA TRP A 81 -4.17 12.16 2.21
C TRP A 81 -3.37 13.46 2.14
N ASN A 82 -2.09 13.43 2.52
CA ASN A 82 -1.17 14.57 2.40
C ASN A 82 -0.97 15.04 0.96
N ASN A 83 -1.04 14.10 0.01
CA ASN A 83 -0.93 14.39 -1.42
C ASN A 83 -2.28 14.68 -2.08
N THR A 84 -3.40 14.55 -1.36
CA THR A 84 -4.74 14.86 -1.88
C THR A 84 -4.98 16.37 -1.82
N ILE A 85 -5.52 16.94 -2.90
CA ILE A 85 -5.84 18.36 -3.01
C ILE A 85 -7.31 18.50 -3.40
N ASP A 86 -7.96 19.58 -3.01
CA ASP A 86 -9.35 19.81 -3.42
C ASP A 86 -9.40 20.48 -4.80
N CYS A 87 -10.37 20.13 -5.62
CA CYS A 87 -10.59 20.84 -6.89
C CYS A 87 -11.06 22.29 -6.60
N PRO A 88 -10.45 23.32 -7.21
CA PRO A 88 -10.83 24.72 -6.95
C PRO A 88 -12.23 25.08 -7.47
N MET A 89 -12.81 24.28 -8.37
CA MET A 89 -14.13 24.55 -8.96
C MET A 89 -15.27 23.85 -8.23
N CYS A 90 -15.11 22.56 -7.90
CA CYS A 90 -16.16 21.77 -7.24
C CYS A 90 -15.86 21.38 -5.79
N GLY A 91 -14.63 21.62 -5.30
CA GLY A 91 -14.22 21.26 -3.94
C GLY A 91 -14.01 19.75 -3.71
N GLU A 92 -14.17 18.91 -4.73
CA GLU A 92 -14.00 17.46 -4.59
C GLU A 92 -12.53 17.10 -4.35
N PRO A 93 -12.20 16.29 -3.33
CA PRO A 93 -10.83 15.85 -3.08
C PRO A 93 -10.29 14.98 -4.23
N GLN A 94 -9.14 15.38 -4.76
CA GLN A 94 -8.47 14.73 -5.88
C GLN A 94 -7.17 14.06 -5.42
N PRO A 95 -7.15 12.71 -5.34
CA PRO A 95 -5.93 11.98 -4.99
C PRO A 95 -4.84 12.20 -6.06
N PRO A 96 -3.57 11.96 -5.72
CA PRO A 96 -2.50 11.99 -6.71
C PRO A 96 -2.73 10.93 -7.81
N GLY A 97 -2.28 11.22 -9.03
CA GLY A 97 -2.30 10.28 -10.16
C GLY A 97 -3.31 10.60 -11.29
N PRO A 98 -3.58 9.64 -12.19
CA PRO A 98 -4.32 9.86 -13.43
C PRO A 98 -5.78 10.28 -13.23
N HIS A 99 -6.34 10.02 -12.05
CA HIS A 99 -7.68 10.46 -11.66
C HIS A 99 -7.86 11.97 -11.76
N ARG A 100 -6.80 12.77 -11.48
CA ARG A 100 -6.84 14.24 -11.59
C ARG A 100 -7.15 14.70 -13.01
N SER A 101 -6.48 14.12 -14.00
CA SER A 101 -6.68 14.44 -15.40
C SER A 101 -8.06 14.04 -15.89
N ALA A 102 -8.55 12.88 -15.44
CA ALA A 102 -9.91 12.42 -15.76
C ALA A 102 -10.99 13.32 -15.11
N HIS A 103 -10.77 13.75 -13.87
CA HIS A 103 -11.63 14.72 -13.20
C HIS A 103 -11.59 16.08 -13.91
N ALA A 104 -10.41 16.62 -14.20
CA ALA A 104 -10.26 17.94 -14.83
C ALA A 104 -10.97 18.02 -16.19
N LYS A 105 -11.01 16.93 -16.96
CA LYS A 105 -11.81 16.86 -18.21
C LYS A 105 -13.32 17.01 -17.95
N ARG A 106 -13.85 16.27 -16.97
CA ARG A 106 -15.30 16.27 -16.65
C ARG A 106 -15.71 17.57 -15.95
N CYS A 107 -14.96 17.98 -14.94
CA CYS A 107 -15.18 19.20 -14.19
C CYS A 107 -14.99 20.45 -15.07
N GLY A 108 -13.93 20.49 -15.87
CA GLY A 108 -13.72 21.58 -16.84
C GLY A 108 -14.90 21.75 -17.79
N LYS A 109 -15.48 20.66 -18.31
CA LYS A 109 -16.70 20.73 -19.13
C LYS A 109 -17.89 21.32 -18.37
N ALA A 110 -18.08 20.95 -17.11
CA ALA A 110 -19.21 21.41 -16.28
C ALA A 110 -19.12 22.91 -15.94
N TYR A 111 -17.90 23.42 -15.74
CA TYR A 111 -17.66 24.83 -15.39
C TYR A 111 -17.16 25.68 -16.58
N HIS A 112 -17.21 25.15 -17.80
CA HIS A 112 -16.74 25.82 -19.03
C HIS A 112 -15.27 26.28 -18.98
N ILE A 113 -14.40 25.51 -18.32
CA ILE A 113 -12.97 25.77 -18.20
C ILE A 113 -12.18 24.73 -19.02
N PRO A 114 -11.21 25.14 -19.84
CA PRO A 114 -10.37 24.19 -20.57
C PRO A 114 -9.61 23.29 -19.58
N PRO A 115 -9.58 21.95 -19.78
CA PRO A 115 -9.00 21.02 -18.81
C PRO A 115 -7.53 21.32 -18.45
N LYS A 116 -6.76 21.86 -19.40
CA LYS A 116 -5.37 22.27 -19.19
C LYS A 116 -5.25 23.40 -18.17
N GLU A 117 -6.19 24.35 -18.20
CA GLU A 117 -6.22 25.46 -17.24
C GLU A 117 -6.64 24.97 -15.86
N LEU A 118 -7.65 24.10 -15.79
CA LEU A 118 -8.06 23.49 -14.52
C LEU A 118 -6.91 22.69 -13.87
N LEU A 119 -6.12 21.95 -14.66
CA LEU A 119 -4.93 21.27 -14.15
C LEU A 119 -3.87 22.24 -13.61
N ARG A 120 -3.69 23.39 -14.26
CA ARG A 120 -2.79 24.45 -13.76
C ARG A 120 -3.27 25.02 -12.42
N LEU A 121 -4.58 25.25 -12.28
CA LEU A 121 -5.16 25.70 -11.01
C LEU A 121 -5.00 24.65 -9.90
N MET A 122 -5.19 23.37 -10.23
CA MET A 122 -4.95 22.26 -9.29
C MET A 122 -3.47 22.19 -8.85
N GLU A 123 -2.51 22.44 -9.75
CA GLU A 123 -1.09 22.53 -9.39
C GLU A 123 -0.82 23.68 -8.41
N THR A 124 -1.41 24.86 -8.64
CA THR A 124 -1.37 25.97 -7.68
C THR A 124 -1.99 25.58 -6.34
N GLN A 125 -3.12 24.87 -6.35
CA GLN A 125 -3.75 24.37 -5.13
C GLN A 125 -2.85 23.40 -4.36
N SER A 126 -2.02 22.61 -5.04
CA SER A 126 -1.02 21.75 -4.39
C SER A 126 -0.05 22.56 -3.55
N ARG A 127 0.47 23.67 -4.07
CA ARG A 127 1.41 24.55 -3.36
C ARG A 127 0.76 25.24 -2.16
N VAL A 128 -0.50 25.64 -2.30
CA VAL A 128 -1.29 26.19 -1.18
C VAL A 128 -1.51 25.12 -0.11
N SER A 129 -1.84 23.90 -0.52
CA SER A 129 -1.97 22.78 0.41
C SER A 129 -0.67 22.46 1.13
N ASP A 130 0.49 22.56 0.46
CA ASP A 130 1.81 22.41 1.09
C ASP A 130 2.09 23.49 2.13
N ALA A 131 1.74 24.74 1.85
CA ALA A 131 1.83 25.82 2.82
C ALA A 131 0.92 25.58 4.04
N LYS A 132 -0.33 25.14 3.81
CA LYS A 132 -1.28 24.79 4.88
C LYS A 132 -0.75 23.65 5.76
N LYS A 133 -0.20 22.59 5.17
CA LYS A 133 0.42 21.48 5.91
C LYS A 133 1.55 21.95 6.83
N ARG A 134 2.42 22.85 6.35
CA ARG A 134 3.50 23.43 7.17
C ARG A 134 2.98 24.31 8.31
N ALA A 135 1.83 24.95 8.11
CA ALA A 135 1.13 25.71 9.16
C ALA A 135 0.22 24.83 10.04
N SER A 136 0.28 23.50 9.91
CA SER A 136 -0.59 22.55 10.62
C SER A 136 -2.09 22.80 10.43
N MET A 137 -2.48 23.36 9.27
CA MET A 137 -3.87 23.60 8.90
C MET A 137 -4.42 22.46 8.03
N ILE A 138 -5.74 22.25 8.08
CA ILE A 138 -6.43 21.31 7.19
C ILE A 138 -6.32 21.77 5.73
N HIS A 139 -5.73 20.93 4.87
CA HIS A 139 -5.45 21.26 3.47
C HIS A 139 -6.38 20.59 2.45
N THR A 140 -7.22 19.63 2.88
CA THR A 140 -8.18 18.94 2.03
C THR A 140 -9.46 18.61 2.80
N LYS A 141 -10.58 18.51 2.08
CA LYS A 141 -11.87 18.00 2.60
C LYS A 141 -11.92 16.47 2.72
N ALA A 142 -10.91 15.74 2.25
CA ALA A 142 -10.83 14.29 2.44
C ALA A 142 -10.77 13.93 3.94
N PRO A 143 -11.39 12.81 4.36
CA PRO A 143 -11.37 12.38 5.76
C PRO A 143 -9.94 12.08 6.21
N VAL A 144 -9.59 12.56 7.40
CA VAL A 144 -8.26 12.33 8.00
C VAL A 144 -8.11 10.83 8.28
N PRO A 145 -6.99 10.19 7.87
CA PRO A 145 -6.78 8.78 8.08
C PRO A 145 -6.61 8.47 9.57
N VAL A 146 -7.51 7.63 10.10
CA VAL A 146 -7.46 7.13 11.47
C VAL A 146 -6.78 5.77 11.49
N LYS A 147 -5.88 5.55 12.44
CA LYS A 147 -5.25 4.25 12.64
C LYS A 147 -6.31 3.29 13.18
N LYS A 148 -6.62 2.22 12.44
CA LYS A 148 -7.52 1.16 12.92
C LYS A 148 -6.79 0.35 13.97
N GLU A 149 -7.37 0.27 15.17
CA GLU A 149 -6.87 -0.60 16.21
C GLU A 149 -7.37 -2.03 15.96
N VAL A 150 -6.46 -3.00 15.83
CA VAL A 150 -6.81 -4.41 15.65
C VAL A 150 -7.14 -5.01 17.02
N ALA A 151 -8.35 -4.71 17.51
CA ALA A 151 -8.89 -5.38 18.68
C ALA A 151 -9.21 -6.84 18.29
N PRO A 152 -8.81 -7.84 19.10
CA PRO A 152 -9.20 -9.22 18.83
C PRO A 152 -10.73 -9.36 18.92
N PRO A 153 -11.35 -10.24 18.11
CA PRO A 153 -12.78 -10.50 18.22
C PRO A 153 -13.12 -10.92 19.66
N LYS A 154 -14.14 -10.29 20.24
CA LYS A 154 -14.65 -10.67 21.56
C LYS A 154 -15.17 -12.10 21.45
N LEU A 155 -14.51 -13.04 22.12
CA LEU A 155 -15.01 -14.40 22.27
C LEU A 155 -16.33 -14.33 23.06
N GLN A 156 -17.46 -14.50 22.39
CA GLN A 156 -18.76 -14.65 23.03
C GLN A 156 -18.90 -16.11 23.46
N GLY A 157 -19.15 -16.37 24.75
CA GLY A 157 -19.48 -17.71 25.25
C GLY A 157 -18.58 -18.29 26.34
N ALA A 158 -17.82 -17.50 27.10
CA ALA A 158 -17.23 -18.01 28.34
C ALA A 158 -18.37 -18.40 29.31
N PRO A 159 -18.38 -19.62 29.89
CA PRO A 159 -19.38 -19.97 30.89
C PRO A 159 -19.25 -19.01 32.07
N LYS A 160 -20.39 -18.43 32.49
CA LYS A 160 -20.48 -17.69 33.74
C LYS A 160 -20.25 -18.70 34.87
N SER A 161 -19.24 -18.44 35.71
CA SER A 161 -19.08 -19.13 36.99
C SER A 161 -20.36 -19.08 37.83
#